data_AF-A0A5C8SZX5-F1
#
_entry.id   AF-A0A5C8SZX5-F1
#
_cell.length_a   1.000
_cell.length_b   1.000
_cell.length_c   1.000
_cell.angle_alpha   90.00
_cell.angle_beta   90.00
_cell.angle_gamma   90.00
#
_symmetry.space_group_name_H-M   'P 1'
#
loop_
_entity.id
_entity.type
_entity.pdbx_description
1 polymer ?
#
loop_
_entity_poly.entity_id
_entity_poly.type
_entity_poly.pdbx_seq_one_letter_code
_entity_poly.pdbx_strand_id
1 'polypeptide(L)'
;AYQAALSATARDAAAATILRALASPDQLRERMTWFWLNRFNVHQGKANLRAMVGDYVDAAIRPHALGRFRDLLEATLRHPAMLRYLDNADNAAGHLNENYARELMELHTMGVGSGYTQGDVEALARILTGVGIDARPEDPKLKPERQADLVRAGLFEFNPNRHDYGDKVFLGHAIRGRGWPEVVEALDLIARAPATARAV
;
A
#
# COMPACT_ATOMS: atom_id res chain seq x y z
N ALA A 1 10.22 27.46 -7.65
CA ALA A 1 9.28 27.48 -6.50
C ALA A 1 8.82 26.06 -6.11
N TYR A 2 8.08 25.35 -6.97
CA TYR A 2 7.50 24.03 -6.65
C TYR A 2 8.51 22.97 -6.15
N GLN A 3 9.61 22.74 -6.88
CA GLN A 3 10.62 21.75 -6.48
C GLN A 3 11.31 22.09 -5.14
N ALA A 4 11.50 23.38 -4.86
CA ALA A 4 12.08 23.83 -3.60
C ALA A 4 11.13 23.60 -2.42
N ALA A 5 9.82 23.81 -2.63
CA ALA A 5 8.79 23.51 -1.64
C ALA A 5 8.75 22.01 -1.30
N LEU A 6 8.75 21.13 -2.31
CA LEU A 6 8.81 19.68 -2.10
C LEU A 6 10.04 19.27 -1.28
N SER A 7 11.21 19.82 -1.62
CA SER A 7 12.43 19.54 -0.87
C SER A 7 12.42 20.09 0.55
N ALA A 8 11.74 21.22 0.80
CA ALA A 8 11.54 21.74 2.15
C ALA A 8 10.67 20.77 2.98
N THR A 9 9.52 20.35 2.44
CA THR A 9 8.62 19.39 3.10
C THR A 9 9.33 18.08 3.46
N ALA A 10 10.16 17.55 2.56
CA ALA A 10 10.92 16.34 2.83
C ALA A 10 11.97 16.54 3.94
N ARG A 11 12.64 17.71 4.00
CA ARG A 11 13.55 18.05 5.09
C ARG A 11 12.82 18.17 6.42
N ASP A 12 11.64 18.79 6.43
CA ASP A 12 10.83 18.93 7.63
C ASP A 12 10.40 17.55 8.17
N ALA A 13 10.00 16.64 7.28
CA ALA A 13 9.67 15.26 7.64
C ALA A 13 10.89 14.50 8.24
N ALA A 14 12.08 14.68 7.64
CA ALA A 14 13.31 14.10 8.16
C ALA A 14 13.67 14.66 9.55
N ALA A 15 13.57 15.99 9.72
CA ALA A 15 13.81 16.66 10.99
C ALA A 15 12.82 16.19 12.07
N ALA A 16 11.53 16.08 11.75
CA ALA A 16 10.51 15.56 12.66
C ALA A 16 10.82 14.13 13.13
N THR A 17 11.28 13.27 12.22
CA THR A 17 11.68 11.89 12.56
C THR A 17 12.86 11.87 13.53
N ILE A 18 13.90 12.68 13.29
CA ILE A 18 15.07 12.79 14.19
C ILE A 18 14.67 13.34 15.55
N LEU A 19 13.86 14.40 15.59
CA LEU A 19 13.40 15.01 16.84
C LEU A 19 12.58 14.03 17.67
N ARG A 20 11.69 13.24 17.05
CA ARG A 20 10.95 12.19 17.75
C ARG A 20 11.87 11.10 18.28
N ALA A 21 12.84 10.63 17.48
CA ALA A 21 13.81 9.64 17.94
C ALA A 21 14.61 10.12 19.17
N LEU A 22 14.98 11.40 19.22
CA LEU A 22 15.76 11.97 20.32
C LEU A 22 14.94 12.35 21.56
N ALA A 23 13.73 12.87 21.36
CA ALA A 23 12.98 13.57 22.42
C ALA A 23 11.62 12.95 22.76
N SER A 24 11.11 11.98 21.98
CA SER A 24 9.83 11.35 22.29
C SER A 24 9.92 10.55 23.60
N PRO A 25 8.93 10.65 24.51
CA PRO A 25 8.87 9.76 25.67
C PRO A 25 8.57 8.30 25.27
N ASP A 26 7.98 8.07 24.09
CA ASP A 26 7.58 6.74 23.59
C ASP A 26 8.69 6.10 22.72
N GLN A 27 9.89 5.94 23.28
CA GLN A 27 11.08 5.49 22.54
C GLN A 27 10.91 4.14 21.81
N LEU A 28 10.19 3.18 22.42
CA LEU A 28 9.88 1.91 21.77
C LEU A 28 9.07 2.11 20.48
N ARG A 29 8.07 3.01 20.51
CA ARG A 29 7.25 3.31 19.33
C ARG A 29 8.10 3.92 18.22
N GLU A 30 9.01 4.85 18.54
CA GLU A 30 9.84 5.48 17.51
C GLU A 30 10.86 4.50 16.91
N ARG A 31 11.44 3.60 17.71
CA ARG A 31 12.29 2.50 17.22
C ARG A 31 11.53 1.56 16.28
N MET A 32 10.32 1.16 16.66
CA MET A 32 9.49 0.30 15.82
C MET A 32 8.99 1.02 14.58
N THR A 33 8.65 2.31 14.66
CA THR A 33 8.32 3.14 13.50
C THR A 33 9.47 3.13 12.49
N TRP A 34 10.71 3.30 12.96
CA TRP A 34 11.88 3.24 12.09
C TRP A 34 12.09 1.85 11.49
N PHE A 35 11.95 0.78 12.27
CA PHE A 35 12.02 -0.60 11.77
C PHE A 35 11.01 -0.84 10.63
N TRP A 36 9.75 -0.48 10.84
CA TRP A 36 8.69 -0.66 9.85
C TRP A 36 8.86 0.25 8.63
N LEU A 37 9.37 1.47 8.80
CA LEU A 37 9.66 2.37 7.69
C LEU A 37 10.77 1.81 6.79
N ASN A 38 11.74 1.08 7.34
CA ASN A 38 12.73 0.36 6.53
C ASN A 38 12.11 -0.83 5.80
N ARG A 39 11.17 -1.54 6.44
CA ARG A 39 10.50 -2.70 5.84
C ARG A 39 9.54 -2.31 4.72
N PHE A 40 8.77 -1.22 4.89
CA PHE A 40 7.81 -0.69 3.93
C PHE A 40 8.29 0.64 3.36
N ASN A 41 9.55 0.69 2.93
CA ASN A 41 10.20 1.92 2.49
C ASN A 41 9.56 2.47 1.21
N VAL A 42 9.66 3.80 1.05
CA VAL A 42 9.35 4.50 -0.20
C VAL A 42 10.53 5.38 -0.60
N HIS A 43 10.79 5.51 -1.91
CA HIS A 43 11.88 6.36 -2.37
C HIS A 43 11.40 7.79 -2.68
N GLN A 44 11.83 8.76 -1.87
CA GLN A 44 11.45 10.17 -2.03
C GLN A 44 11.84 10.79 -3.38
N GLY A 45 12.86 10.26 -4.07
CA GLY A 45 13.30 10.73 -5.39
C GLY A 45 12.34 10.37 -6.53
N LYS A 46 11.39 9.45 -6.31
CA LYS A 46 10.40 9.07 -7.32
C LYS A 46 9.23 10.06 -7.31
N ALA A 47 8.85 10.54 -8.50
CA ALA A 47 7.71 11.44 -8.71
C ALA A 47 7.67 12.64 -7.72
N ASN A 48 6.51 12.86 -7.10
CA ASN A 48 6.25 13.90 -6.10
C ASN A 48 6.20 13.35 -4.67
N LEU A 49 6.80 12.17 -4.40
CA LEU A 49 6.73 11.52 -3.09
C LEU A 49 7.31 12.35 -1.93
N ARG A 50 8.21 13.29 -2.22
CA ARG A 50 8.70 14.27 -1.24
C ARG A 50 7.58 15.01 -0.49
N ALA A 51 6.42 15.23 -1.12
CA ALA A 51 5.26 15.84 -0.46
C ALA A 51 4.54 14.90 0.53
N MET A 52 4.69 13.58 0.37
CA MET A 52 3.88 12.57 1.05
C MET A 52 4.66 11.75 2.09
N VAL A 53 5.99 11.84 2.12
CA VAL A 53 6.83 11.03 3.04
C VAL A 53 6.53 11.31 4.50
N GLY A 54 6.33 12.57 4.89
CA GLY A 54 5.97 12.91 6.28
C GLY A 54 4.62 12.32 6.68
N ASP A 55 3.62 12.51 5.83
CA ASP A 55 2.28 11.93 6.00
C ASP A 55 2.30 10.40 6.02
N TYR A 56 3.12 9.76 5.18
CA TYR A 56 3.28 8.31 5.17
C TYR A 56 3.77 7.76 6.51
N VAL A 57 4.77 8.43 7.11
CA VAL A 57 5.25 8.07 8.44
C VAL A 57 4.14 8.28 9.47
N ASP A 58 3.44 9.40 9.42
CA ASP A 58 2.53 9.83 10.49
C ASP A 58 1.14 9.19 10.44
N ALA A 59 0.65 8.83 9.25
CA ALA A 59 -0.67 8.25 9.04
C ALA A 59 -0.64 6.74 8.83
N ALA A 60 0.38 6.21 8.14
CA ALA A 60 0.45 4.77 7.83
C ALA A 60 1.33 3.99 8.81
N ILE A 61 2.56 4.43 9.07
CA ILE A 61 3.53 3.62 9.82
C ILE A 61 3.40 3.81 11.34
N ARG A 62 3.58 5.04 11.82
CA ARG A 62 3.72 5.36 13.25
C ARG A 62 2.50 4.95 14.10
N PRO A 63 1.23 5.13 13.64
CA PRO A 63 0.07 4.69 14.41
C PRO A 63 0.00 3.17 14.59
N HIS A 64 0.55 2.40 13.65
CA HIS A 64 0.49 0.94 13.63
C HIS A 64 1.79 0.28 14.12
N ALA A 65 2.79 1.07 14.54
CA ALA A 65 4.14 0.56 14.83
C ALA A 65 4.20 -0.51 15.93
N LEU A 66 3.27 -0.49 16.88
CA LEU A 66 3.13 -1.48 17.96
C LEU A 66 1.83 -2.32 17.85
N GLY A 67 1.13 -2.20 16.71
CA GLY A 67 -0.16 -2.83 16.47
C GLY A 67 -0.05 -4.17 15.73
N ARG A 68 -1.16 -4.60 15.11
CA ARG A 68 -1.18 -5.81 14.30
C ARG A 68 -0.51 -5.54 12.95
N PHE A 69 0.35 -6.47 12.52
CA PHE A 69 0.99 -6.40 11.20
C PHE A 69 -0.02 -6.25 10.05
N ARG A 70 -1.16 -6.94 10.13
CA ARG A 70 -2.22 -6.86 9.11
C ARG A 70 -2.79 -5.44 8.95
N ASP A 71 -2.90 -4.69 10.05
CA ASP A 71 -3.39 -3.31 10.01
C ASP A 71 -2.33 -2.38 9.39
N LEU A 72 -1.06 -2.55 9.78
CA LEU A 72 0.08 -1.84 9.17
C LEU A 72 0.15 -2.11 7.66
N LEU A 73 0.05 -3.37 7.25
CA LEU A 73 0.05 -3.78 5.85
C LEU A 73 -1.04 -3.06 5.04
N GLU A 74 -2.27 -3.01 5.56
CA GLU A 74 -3.34 -2.26 4.89
C GLU A 74 -3.09 -0.77 4.86
N ALA A 75 -2.61 -0.20 5.96
CA ALA A 75 -2.32 1.22 6.06
C ALA A 75 -1.28 1.63 5.01
N THR A 76 -0.24 0.81 4.80
CA THR A 76 0.75 1.05 3.74
C THR A 76 0.16 0.90 2.34
N LEU A 77 -0.68 -0.11 2.11
CA LEU A 77 -1.32 -0.35 0.82
C LEU A 77 -2.27 0.76 0.41
N ARG A 78 -3.03 1.29 1.36
CA ARG A 78 -3.95 2.41 1.11
C ARG A 78 -3.22 3.74 0.96
N HIS A 79 -1.95 3.84 1.34
CA HIS A 79 -1.29 5.13 1.36
C HIS A 79 -0.87 5.60 -0.06
N PRO A 80 -1.21 6.83 -0.46
CA PRO A 80 -0.86 7.36 -1.78
C PRO A 80 0.64 7.29 -2.11
N ALA A 81 1.51 7.49 -1.11
CA ALA A 81 2.96 7.35 -1.30
C ALA A 81 3.34 5.97 -1.83
N MET A 82 2.86 4.88 -1.22
CA MET A 82 3.18 3.51 -1.63
C MET A 82 2.61 3.20 -3.02
N LEU A 83 1.35 3.59 -3.26
CA LEU A 83 0.67 3.38 -4.55
C LEU A 83 1.35 4.10 -5.72
N ARG A 84 1.91 5.31 -5.49
CA ARG A 84 2.75 6.00 -6.51
C ARG A 84 4.15 5.43 -6.60
N TYR A 85 4.73 4.98 -5.47
CA TYR A 85 6.08 4.47 -5.45
C TYR A 85 6.19 3.19 -6.27
N LEU A 86 5.18 2.32 -6.22
CA LEU A 86 5.20 1.01 -6.88
C LEU A 86 4.26 0.94 -8.10
N ASP A 87 3.86 2.11 -8.60
CA ASP A 87 3.10 2.30 -9.84
C ASP A 87 1.73 1.58 -9.88
N ASN A 88 1.15 1.26 -8.72
CA ASN A 88 -0.20 0.67 -8.66
C ASN A 88 -1.30 1.69 -8.94
N ALA A 89 -1.02 2.99 -8.81
CA ALA A 89 -1.95 4.05 -9.22
C ALA A 89 -2.34 3.95 -10.71
N ASP A 90 -1.49 3.33 -11.54
CA ASP A 90 -1.71 3.10 -12.97
C ASP A 90 -2.22 1.67 -13.26
N ASN A 91 -2.28 0.78 -12.27
CA ASN A 91 -2.75 -0.59 -12.43
C ASN A 91 -4.28 -0.63 -12.63
N ALA A 92 -4.74 -1.24 -13.72
CA ALA A 92 -6.16 -1.34 -14.05
C ALA A 92 -6.45 -2.61 -14.87
N ALA A 93 -7.71 -3.04 -14.86
CA ALA A 93 -8.19 -4.09 -15.76
C ALA A 93 -7.89 -3.71 -17.23
N GLY A 94 -7.26 -4.62 -17.97
CA GLY A 94 -6.79 -4.38 -19.34
C GLY A 94 -5.42 -3.70 -19.46
N HIS A 95 -4.88 -3.16 -18.35
CA HIS A 95 -3.56 -2.54 -18.26
C HIS A 95 -2.88 -2.96 -16.96
N LEU A 96 -2.58 -4.25 -16.85
CA LEU A 96 -2.05 -4.85 -15.63
C LEU A 96 -0.62 -4.37 -15.36
N ASN A 97 -0.35 -3.98 -14.11
CA ASN A 97 1.00 -3.69 -13.63
C ASN A 97 1.32 -4.57 -12.42
N GLU A 98 2.26 -5.50 -12.59
CA GLU A 98 2.64 -6.46 -11.54
C GLU A 98 3.61 -5.89 -10.49
N ASN A 99 4.20 -4.71 -10.71
CA ASN A 99 5.33 -4.24 -9.90
C ASN A 99 4.97 -4.20 -8.41
N TYR A 100 3.84 -3.60 -8.06
CA TYR A 100 3.43 -3.54 -6.65
C TYR A 100 3.11 -4.92 -6.08
N ALA A 101 2.37 -5.76 -6.81
CA ALA A 101 2.06 -7.12 -6.36
C ALA A 101 3.34 -7.92 -6.08
N ARG A 102 4.31 -7.85 -6.99
CA ARG A 102 5.61 -8.50 -6.87
C ARG A 102 6.37 -8.01 -5.65
N GLU A 103 6.58 -6.71 -5.52
CA GLU A 103 7.33 -6.14 -4.41
C GLU A 103 6.62 -6.35 -3.05
N LEU A 104 5.29 -6.32 -3.03
CA LEU A 104 4.53 -6.62 -1.82
C LEU A 104 4.82 -8.04 -1.32
N MET A 105 4.84 -9.02 -2.21
CA MET A 105 5.14 -10.42 -1.88
C MET A 105 6.63 -10.65 -1.61
N GLU A 106 7.51 -10.12 -2.45
CA GLU A 106 8.95 -10.38 -2.42
C GLU A 106 9.69 -9.59 -1.36
N LEU A 107 9.44 -8.28 -1.28
CA LEU A 107 10.27 -7.35 -0.53
C LEU A 107 9.62 -6.87 0.75
N HIS A 108 8.29 -6.86 0.83
CA HIS A 108 7.59 -6.31 1.99
C HIS A 108 6.95 -7.37 2.89
N THR A 109 6.65 -8.56 2.37
CA THR A 109 5.96 -9.61 3.14
C THR A 109 6.68 -10.96 3.11
N MET A 110 6.35 -11.84 2.17
CA MET A 110 6.68 -13.27 2.20
C MET A 110 8.16 -13.57 1.97
N GLY A 111 8.89 -12.69 1.28
CA GLY A 111 10.28 -12.92 0.91
C GLY A 111 10.42 -13.66 -0.41
N VAL A 112 11.52 -13.41 -1.14
CA VAL A 112 11.84 -14.07 -2.41
C VAL A 112 11.98 -15.58 -2.23
N GLY A 113 11.39 -16.36 -3.13
CA GLY A 113 11.51 -17.82 -3.13
C GLY A 113 10.75 -18.52 -2.00
N SER A 114 9.77 -17.86 -1.39
CA SER A 114 9.01 -18.37 -0.25
C SER A 114 7.87 -19.33 -0.60
N GLY A 115 7.81 -19.79 -1.85
CA GLY A 115 6.86 -20.81 -2.33
C GLY A 115 5.62 -20.27 -3.03
N TYR A 116 5.45 -18.95 -3.15
CA TYR A 116 4.49 -18.38 -4.10
C TYR A 116 5.00 -18.53 -5.54
N THR A 117 4.09 -18.46 -6.50
CA THR A 117 4.36 -18.64 -7.92
C THR A 117 4.24 -17.32 -8.68
N GLN A 118 4.74 -17.28 -9.92
CA GLN A 118 4.46 -16.16 -10.82
C GLN A 118 2.95 -15.95 -11.03
N GLY A 119 2.16 -17.03 -11.03
CA GLY A 119 0.70 -16.95 -11.10
C GLY A 119 0.09 -16.24 -9.89
N ASP A 120 0.68 -16.35 -8.71
CA ASP A 120 0.22 -15.62 -7.52
C ASP A 120 0.53 -14.12 -7.63
N VAL A 121 1.66 -13.75 -8.23
CA VAL A 121 2.01 -12.35 -8.51
C VAL A 121 1.00 -11.75 -9.49
N GLU A 122 0.71 -12.44 -10.60
CA GLU A 122 -0.28 -12.00 -11.58
C GLU A 122 -1.68 -11.91 -10.94
N ALA A 123 -2.08 -12.92 -10.16
CA ALA A 123 -3.36 -12.93 -9.47
C ALA A 123 -3.48 -11.76 -8.49
N LEU A 124 -2.45 -11.48 -7.70
CA LEU A 124 -2.43 -10.33 -6.81
C LEU A 124 -2.45 -9.01 -7.58
N ALA A 125 -1.72 -8.90 -8.69
CA ALA A 125 -1.77 -7.72 -9.54
C ALA A 125 -3.20 -7.46 -10.05
N ARG A 126 -3.92 -8.53 -10.42
CA ARG A 126 -5.33 -8.44 -10.84
C ARG A 126 -6.22 -8.03 -9.67
N ILE A 127 -6.02 -8.59 -8.47
CA ILE A 127 -6.75 -8.18 -7.24
C ILE A 127 -6.52 -6.69 -6.94
N LEU A 128 -5.31 -6.17 -7.16
CA LEU A 128 -4.94 -4.78 -6.89
C LEU A 128 -5.36 -3.79 -7.99
N THR A 129 -5.97 -4.25 -9.08
CA THR A 129 -6.50 -3.34 -10.11
C THR A 129 -7.58 -2.43 -9.51
N GLY A 130 -7.56 -1.15 -9.89
CA GLY A 130 -8.49 -0.15 -9.36
C GLY A 130 -8.12 0.38 -7.97
N VAL A 131 -7.17 -0.22 -7.25
CA VAL A 131 -6.56 0.37 -6.05
C VAL A 131 -5.60 1.48 -6.49
N GLY A 132 -5.92 2.73 -6.23
CA GLY A 132 -5.17 3.85 -6.75
C GLY A 132 -5.41 5.15 -5.99
N ILE A 133 -5.24 6.25 -6.73
CA ILE A 133 -5.22 7.59 -6.17
C ILE A 133 -6.11 8.48 -7.02
N ASP A 134 -7.01 9.22 -6.38
CA ASP A 134 -7.80 10.25 -7.03
C ASP A 134 -7.93 11.49 -6.14
N ALA A 135 -7.59 12.65 -6.69
CA ALA A 135 -7.65 13.94 -6.02
C ALA A 135 -8.93 14.74 -6.37
N ARG A 136 -9.74 14.25 -7.31
CA ARG A 136 -10.98 14.90 -7.72
C ARG A 136 -12.02 14.74 -6.61
N PRO A 137 -12.77 15.78 -6.22
CA PRO A 137 -13.76 15.65 -5.16
C PRO A 137 -14.99 14.84 -5.61
N GLU A 138 -15.27 14.78 -6.91
CA GLU A 138 -16.41 14.04 -7.44
C GLU A 138 -16.12 12.54 -7.53
N ASP A 139 -17.16 11.74 -7.34
CA ASP A 139 -17.08 10.30 -7.57
C ASP A 139 -17.12 9.97 -9.06
N PRO A 140 -16.44 8.89 -9.50
CA PRO A 140 -16.55 8.42 -10.86
C PRO A 140 -18.00 8.02 -11.19
N LYS A 141 -18.39 8.13 -12.46
CA LYS A 141 -19.69 7.63 -12.91
C LYS A 141 -19.69 6.10 -12.87
N LEU A 142 -20.35 5.52 -11.88
CA LEU A 142 -20.46 4.08 -11.66
C LEU A 142 -21.86 3.58 -12.02
N LYS A 143 -21.93 2.32 -12.49
CA LYS A 143 -23.20 1.60 -12.60
C LYS A 143 -23.80 1.41 -11.20
N PRO A 144 -25.13 1.40 -11.05
CA PRO A 144 -25.79 1.26 -9.74
C PRO A 144 -25.26 0.08 -8.92
N GLU A 145 -25.01 -1.06 -9.57
CA GLU A 145 -24.55 -2.28 -8.88
C GLU A 145 -23.13 -2.15 -8.30
N ARG A 146 -22.32 -1.21 -8.81
CA ARG A 146 -20.91 -1.01 -8.42
C ARG A 146 -20.69 0.18 -7.49
N GLN A 147 -21.73 0.96 -7.20
CA GLN A 147 -21.58 2.14 -6.34
C GLN A 147 -21.13 1.76 -4.93
N ALA A 148 -21.62 0.62 -4.41
CA ALA A 148 -21.26 0.12 -3.10
C ALA A 148 -19.78 -0.33 -2.99
N ASP A 149 -19.14 -0.61 -4.12
CA ASP A 149 -17.75 -1.08 -4.15
C ASP A 149 -16.75 0.07 -4.09
N LEU A 150 -17.16 1.32 -4.33
CA LEU A 150 -16.27 2.49 -4.27
C LEU A 150 -15.78 2.71 -2.84
N VAL A 151 -14.46 2.73 -2.65
CA VAL A 151 -13.83 3.06 -1.36
C VAL A 151 -12.97 4.29 -1.54
N ARG A 152 -13.18 5.32 -0.72
CA ARG A 152 -12.38 6.55 -0.73
C ARG A 152 -11.91 6.93 0.66
N ALA A 153 -10.67 7.41 0.76
CA ALA A 153 -10.10 7.95 2.00
C ALA A 153 -9.01 8.96 1.68
N GLY A 154 -9.32 10.26 1.78
CA GLY A 154 -8.41 11.31 1.32
C GLY A 154 -8.11 11.13 -0.17
N LEU A 155 -6.83 10.98 -0.52
CA LEU A 155 -6.40 10.72 -1.91
C LEU A 155 -6.50 9.25 -2.33
N PHE A 156 -6.71 8.32 -1.40
CA PHE A 156 -6.89 6.90 -1.72
C PHE A 156 -8.25 6.65 -2.39
N GLU A 157 -8.24 5.83 -3.43
CA GLU A 157 -9.46 5.35 -4.10
C GLU A 157 -9.32 3.87 -4.47
N PHE A 158 -10.34 3.05 -4.19
CA PHE A 158 -10.60 1.85 -4.96
C PHE A 158 -11.70 2.17 -5.98
N ASN A 159 -11.38 2.12 -7.27
CA ASN A 159 -12.27 2.47 -8.36
C ASN A 159 -12.87 1.23 -9.04
N PRO A 160 -14.19 0.97 -8.86
CA PRO A 160 -14.84 -0.21 -9.44
C PRO A 160 -14.83 -0.27 -10.97
N ASN A 161 -14.68 0.86 -11.69
CA ASN A 161 -14.58 0.84 -13.15
C ASN A 161 -13.21 0.36 -13.64
N ARG A 162 -12.19 0.41 -12.79
CA ARG A 162 -10.81 0.02 -13.11
C ARG A 162 -10.45 -1.38 -12.62
N HIS A 163 -11.33 -2.02 -11.86
CA HIS A 163 -11.06 -3.31 -11.25
C HIS A 163 -11.44 -4.49 -12.15
N ASP A 164 -10.63 -5.55 -12.11
CA ASP A 164 -10.88 -6.84 -12.74
C ASP A 164 -11.72 -7.73 -11.81
N TYR A 165 -13.01 -7.91 -12.14
CA TYR A 165 -13.94 -8.76 -11.39
C TYR A 165 -13.92 -10.23 -11.81
N GLY A 166 -12.95 -10.68 -12.60
CA GLY A 166 -12.79 -12.11 -12.90
C GLY A 166 -12.39 -12.88 -11.65
N ASP A 167 -12.85 -14.12 -11.50
CA ASP A 167 -12.38 -15.01 -10.44
C ASP A 167 -10.87 -15.30 -10.60
N LYS A 168 -10.19 -15.49 -9.47
CA LYS A 168 -8.73 -15.66 -9.39
C LYS A 168 -8.40 -16.82 -8.46
N VAL A 169 -7.19 -17.35 -8.60
CA VAL A 169 -6.59 -18.24 -7.59
C VAL A 169 -5.36 -17.53 -7.06
N PHE A 170 -5.30 -17.31 -5.75
CA PHE A 170 -4.21 -16.61 -5.10
C PHE A 170 -3.77 -17.38 -3.86
N LEU A 171 -2.48 -17.71 -3.80
CA LEU A 171 -1.85 -18.52 -2.76
C LEU A 171 -2.63 -19.83 -2.51
N GLY A 172 -3.09 -20.47 -3.58
CA GLY A 172 -3.88 -21.70 -3.54
C GLY A 172 -5.36 -21.53 -3.11
N HIS A 173 -5.83 -20.29 -2.89
CA HIS A 173 -7.21 -20.00 -2.50
C HIS A 173 -7.99 -19.43 -3.68
N ALA A 174 -9.23 -19.87 -3.86
CA ALA A 174 -10.12 -19.29 -4.86
C ALA A 174 -10.66 -17.94 -4.36
N ILE A 175 -10.39 -16.87 -5.09
CA ILE A 175 -10.85 -15.51 -4.80
C ILE A 175 -11.96 -15.16 -5.79
N ARG A 176 -13.17 -14.96 -5.27
CA ARG A 176 -14.33 -14.56 -6.09
C ARG A 176 -14.29 -13.08 -6.42
N GLY A 177 -14.56 -12.76 -7.67
CA GLY A 177 -14.66 -11.39 -8.18
C GLY A 177 -15.77 -10.60 -7.52
N ARG A 178 -15.42 -9.70 -6.59
CA ARG A 178 -16.34 -8.89 -5.79
C ARG A 178 -15.77 -7.55 -5.33
N GLY A 179 -14.69 -7.07 -5.94
CA GLY A 179 -14.17 -5.72 -5.73
C GLY A 179 -13.27 -5.61 -4.50
N TRP A 180 -13.41 -4.53 -3.73
CA TRP A 180 -12.56 -4.24 -2.56
C TRP A 180 -12.39 -5.41 -1.56
N PRO A 181 -13.42 -6.22 -1.24
CA PRO A 181 -13.26 -7.38 -0.36
C PRO A 181 -12.19 -8.39 -0.82
N GLU A 182 -11.89 -8.47 -2.13
CA GLU A 182 -10.80 -9.30 -2.65
C GLU A 182 -9.43 -8.82 -2.14
N VAL A 183 -9.23 -7.51 -2.10
CA VAL A 183 -7.99 -6.90 -1.60
C VAL A 183 -7.84 -7.23 -0.11
N VAL A 184 -8.92 -7.10 0.66
CA VAL A 184 -8.92 -7.43 2.10
C VAL A 184 -8.59 -8.89 2.34
N GLU A 185 -9.19 -9.80 1.56
CA GLU A 185 -8.93 -11.25 1.63
C GLU A 185 -7.48 -11.58 1.25
N ALA A 186 -6.95 -10.98 0.19
CA ALA A 186 -5.56 -11.18 -0.22
C ALA A 186 -4.57 -10.74 0.87
N LEU A 187 -4.81 -9.58 1.50
CA LEU A 187 -3.98 -9.11 2.60
C LEU A 187 -4.07 -10.02 3.84
N ASP A 188 -5.25 -10.59 4.12
CA ASP A 188 -5.43 -11.58 5.19
C ASP A 188 -4.61 -12.85 4.93
N LEU A 189 -4.65 -13.36 3.69
CA LEU A 189 -3.87 -14.52 3.28
C LEU A 189 -2.37 -14.26 3.40
N ILE A 190 -1.89 -13.11 2.90
CA ILE A 190 -0.49 -12.71 3.01
C ILE A 190 -0.08 -12.59 4.48
N ALA A 191 -0.85 -11.88 5.31
CA ALA A 191 -0.48 -11.64 6.70
C ALA A 191 -0.47 -12.92 7.55
N ARG A 192 -1.27 -13.93 7.20
CA ARG A 192 -1.32 -15.24 7.89
C ARG A 192 -0.35 -16.27 7.32
N ALA A 193 0.28 -15.99 6.17
CA ALA A 193 1.19 -16.93 5.54
C ALA A 193 2.42 -17.20 6.44
N PRO A 194 2.81 -18.48 6.68
CA PRO A 194 4.01 -18.80 7.44
C PRO A 194 5.30 -18.24 6.84
N ALA A 195 5.32 -17.95 5.54
CA ALA A 195 6.41 -17.24 4.87
C ALA A 195 6.56 -15.81 5.41
N THR A 196 5.47 -15.06 5.50
CA THR A 196 5.45 -13.69 6.03
C THR A 196 5.96 -13.65 7.46
N ALA A 197 5.51 -14.55 8.34
CA ALA A 197 5.99 -14.59 9.73
C ALA A 197 7.49 -14.89 9.88
N ARG A 198 8.14 -15.50 8.87
CA ARG A 198 9.59 -15.78 8.89
C ARG A 198 10.42 -14.66 8.27
N ALA A 199 9.81 -13.89 7.38
CA ALA A 199 10.48 -12.83 6.63
C ALA A 199 10.33 -11.44 7.28
N VAL A 200 9.43 -11.30 8.25
CA VAL A 200 9.10 -10.05 8.94
C VAL A 200 9.55 -10.09 10.40
#